data_AF-A0A2A8HV57-F1
#
_entry.id   AF-A0A2A8HV57-F1
#
_cell.length_a   1.000
_cell.length_b   1.000
_cell.length_c   1.000
_cell.angle_alpha   90.00
_cell.angle_beta   90.00
_cell.angle_gamma   90.00
#
_symmetry.space_group_name_H-M   'P 1'
#
loop_
_entity.id
_entity.type
_entity.pdbx_description
1 polymer ?
#
loop_
_entity_poly.entity_id
_entity_poly.type
_entity_poly.pdbx_seq_one_letter_code
_entity_poly.pdbx_strand_id
1 'polypeptide(L)' 'MGCERKGLYRVDLPVLGECARVDDSAGDAAPYLERAMYDALGFKPPFEQLRAQSDADRFRDRPLWGEWT' A
#
# COMPACT_ATOMS: atom_id res chain seq x y z
N MET A 1 5.32 -7.06 20.93
CA MET A 1 4.54 -5.86 20.57
C MET A 1 4.62 -5.74 19.06
N GLY A 2 3.54 -6.07 18.35
CA GLY A 2 3.56 -6.08 16.88
C GLY A 2 3.65 -4.65 16.36
N CYS A 3 4.74 -4.33 15.67
CA CYS A 3 4.81 -3.12 14.87
C CYS A 3 3.80 -3.28 13.74
N GLU A 4 2.59 -2.74 13.92
CA GLU A 4 1.68 -2.49 12.82
C GLU A 4 2.41 -1.54 11.86
N ARG A 5 2.95 -2.09 10.76
CA ARG A 5 3.70 -1.31 9.78
C ARG A 5 2.71 -0.32 9.16
N LYS A 6 2.82 0.94 9.58
CA LYS A 6 2.04 2.06 9.03
C LYS A 6 2.31 2.09 7.51
N GLY A 7 1.27 2.20 6.70
CA GLY A 7 1.41 2.20 5.22
C GLY A 7 1.21 0.85 4.51
N LEU A 8 1.07 -0.28 5.22
CA LEU A 8 0.83 -1.59 4.59
C LEU A 8 -0.67 -1.93 4.55
N TYR A 9 -1.28 -1.95 3.36
CA TYR A 9 -2.70 -2.24 3.16
C TYR A 9 -3.01 -2.75 1.73
N ARG A 10 -4.18 -3.38 1.54
CA ARG A 10 -4.70 -3.78 0.22
C ARG A 10 -5.44 -2.65 -0.45
N VAL A 11 -5.15 -2.42 -1.73
CA VAL A 11 -5.88 -1.51 -2.59
C VAL A 11 -6.28 -2.23 -3.86
N ASP A 12 -7.49 -1.97 -4.34
CA ASP A 12 -7.93 -2.39 -5.66
C ASP A 12 -7.85 -1.19 -6.58
N LEU A 13 -7.02 -1.28 -7.63
CA LEU A 13 -6.83 -0.23 -8.62
C LEU A 13 -7.50 -0.65 -9.93
N PRO A 14 -8.31 0.20 -10.57
CA PRO A 14 -9.12 -0.19 -11.72
C PRO A 14 -8.32 -0.65 -12.96
N VAL A 15 -7.02 -0.35 -13.01
CA VAL A 15 -6.12 -0.73 -14.13
C VAL A 15 -5.15 -1.86 -13.75
N LEU A 16 -4.87 -2.05 -12.45
CA LEU A 16 -3.84 -2.96 -11.95
C LEU A 16 -4.40 -4.12 -11.11
N GLY A 17 -5.68 -4.06 -10.72
CA GLY A 17 -6.33 -5.04 -9.85
C GLY A 17 -5.88 -4.94 -8.39
N GLU A 18 -5.75 -6.09 -7.73
CA GLU A 18 -5.38 -6.17 -6.31
C GLU A 18 -3.89 -5.92 -6.08
N CYS A 19 -3.58 -4.80 -5.41
CA CYS A 19 -2.23 -4.39 -5.05
C CYS A 19 -2.07 -4.24 -3.53
N ALA A 20 -0.84 -4.40 -3.06
CA ALA A 20 -0.42 -4.08 -1.70
C ALA A 20 0.34 -2.75 -1.72
N ARG A 21 -0.08 -1.78 -0.91
CA ARG A 21 0.74 -0.61 -0.61
C ARG A 21 1.90 -1.08 0.27
N VAL A 22 3.14 -0.82 -0.14
CA VAL A 22 4.33 -1.07 0.67
C VAL A 22 4.82 0.24 1.28
N ASP A 23 5.48 0.17 2.44
CA ASP A 23 6.03 1.36 3.10
C ASP A 23 7.24 1.89 2.32
N ASP A 24 7.33 3.22 2.20
CA ASP A 24 8.40 3.93 1.48
C ASP A 24 9.80 3.63 2.04
N SER A 25 9.90 3.29 3.33
CA SER A 25 11.17 2.91 3.97
C SER A 25 11.72 1.57 3.46
N ALA A 26 10.97 0.81 2.65
CA ALA A 26 11.48 -0.34 1.93
C ALA A 26 12.43 0.04 0.77
N GLY A 27 12.52 1.34 0.42
CA GLY A 27 13.43 1.83 -0.61
C GLY A 27 13.02 1.44 -2.03
N ASP A 28 11.79 0.95 -2.21
CA ASP A 28 11.28 0.54 -3.51
C ASP A 28 10.64 1.74 -4.21
N ALA A 29 11.00 1.94 -5.47
CA ALA A 29 10.53 3.08 -6.27
C ALA A 29 9.02 3.03 -6.56
N ALA A 30 8.34 1.93 -6.25
CA ALA A 30 6.92 1.74 -6.45
C ALA A 30 6.13 1.68 -5.12
N PRO A 31 5.26 2.68 -4.83
CA PRO A 31 4.45 2.68 -3.62
C PRO A 31 3.44 1.51 -3.55
N TYR A 32 3.06 0.96 -4.70
CA TYR A 32 2.09 -0.12 -4.84
C TYR A 32 2.73 -1.30 -5.56
N LEU A 33 2.52 -2.49 -5.02
CA LEU A 33 3.05 -3.73 -5.54
C LEU A 33 1.90 -4.69 -5.85
N GLU A 34 1.90 -5.29 -7.04
CA GLU A 34 0.91 -6.30 -7.41
C GLU A 34 0.98 -7.50 -6.46
N ARG A 35 -0.17 -8.15 -6.20
CA ARG A 35 -0.26 -9.32 -5.32
C ARG A 35 0.81 -10.39 -5.62
N ALA A 36 0.92 -10.79 -6.89
CA ALA A 36 1.84 -11.86 -7.29
C ALA A 36 3.30 -11.51 -6.93
N MET A 37 3.68 -10.24 -7.07
CA MET A 37 5.02 -9.78 -6.73
C MET A 37 5.22 -9.63 -5.23
N TYR A 38 4.20 -9.20 -4.48
CA TYR A 38 4.23 -9.15 -3.02
C TYR A 38 4.43 -10.54 -2.41
N ASP A 39 3.71 -11.54 -2.92
CA ASP A 39 3.85 -12.94 -2.50
C ASP A 39 5.23 -13.51 -2.90
N ALA A 40 5.72 -13.23 -4.11
CA ALA A 40 7.03 -13.68 -4.57
C ALA A 40 8.20 -13.12 -3.73
N LEU A 41 8.09 -11.88 -3.26
CA LEU A 41 9.09 -11.23 -2.41
C LEU A 41 9.00 -11.66 -0.94
N GLY A 42 7.97 -12.41 -0.54
CA GLY A 42 7.85 -12.98 0.79
C GLY A 42 7.64 -11.95 1.91
N PHE A 43 6.99 -10.83 1.61
CA PHE A 43 6.67 -9.80 2.59
C PHE A 43 5.79 -10.32 3.74
N LYS A 44 5.93 -9.72 4.93
CA LYS A 44 5.13 -10.06 6.12
C LYS A 44 4.40 -8.84 6.69
N PRO A 45 3.12 -8.93 7.08
CA PRO A 45 2.21 -10.08 6.94
C PRO A 45 1.89 -10.45 5.46
N PRO A 46 1.43 -11.69 5.19
CA PRO A 46 1.04 -12.12 3.85
C PRO A 46 -0.12 -11.27 3.32
N PHE A 47 -0.27 -11.21 1.99
CA PHE A 47 -1.23 -10.34 1.32
C PHE A 47 -2.65 -10.47 1.87
N GLU A 48 -3.10 -11.69 2.15
CA GLU A 48 -4.45 -11.98 2.63
C GLU A 48 -4.72 -11.43 4.05
N GLN A 49 -3.68 -11.25 4.85
CA GLN A 49 -3.76 -10.69 6.20
C GLN A 49 -3.64 -9.16 6.22
N LEU A 50 -3.40 -8.54 5.07
CA LEU A 50 -3.39 -7.09 4.97
C LEU A 50 -4.79 -6.54 5.21
N ARG A 51 -4.88 -5.42 5.94
CA ARG A 51 -6.15 -4.70 6.07
C ARG A 51 -6.54 -4.08 4.71
N ALA A 52 -7.83 -3.90 4.48
CA ALA A 52 -8.29 -3.12 3.34
C ALA A 52 -7.92 -1.63 3.52
N GLN A 53 -7.73 -0.92 2.41
CA GLN A 53 -7.52 0.53 2.42
C GLN A 53 -8.67 1.24 3.16
N SER A 54 -8.33 2.09 4.12
CA SER A 54 -9.29 2.95 4.82
C SER A 54 -9.39 4.33 4.17
N ASP A 55 -10.45 5.10 4.49
CA ASP A 55 -10.56 6.51 4.08
C ASP A 55 -9.39 7.38 4.56
N ALA A 56 -8.83 7.05 5.73
CA ALA A 56 -7.65 7.75 6.25
C ALA A 56 -6.40 7.48 5.39
N ASP A 57 -6.26 6.27 4.84
CA ASP A 57 -5.16 5.93 3.93
C ASP A 57 -5.32 6.69 2.58
N ARG A 58 -6.56 6.79 2.07
CA ARG A 58 -6.86 7.57 0.84
C ARG A 58 -6.54 9.05 0.99
N PHE A 59 -6.80 9.62 2.16
CA PHE A 59 -6.47 11.03 2.43
C PHE A 59 -4.96 11.26 2.47
N ARG A 60 -4.17 10.28 2.94
CA ARG A 60 -2.70 10.36 2.97
C ARG A 60 -2.05 10.26 1.61
N ASP A 61 -2.53 9.35 0.76
CA ASP A 61 -2.03 9.23 -0.62
C ASP A 61 -2.60 10.31 -1.55
N ARG A 62 -3.41 11.25 -1.04
CA ARG A 62 -3.86 12.40 -1.81
C ARG A 62 -2.65 13.27 -2.13
N PRO A 63 -2.38 13.56 -3.42
CA PRO A 63 -1.29 14.45 -3.78
C PRO A 63 -1.47 15.82 -3.10
N LEU A 64 -0.43 16.30 -2.43
CA LEU A 64 -0.43 17.60 -1.73
C LEU A 64 -0.43 18.81 -2.71
N TRP A 65 -0.39 18.59 -4.02
CA TRP A 65 -0.36 19.64 -5.05
C TRP A 65 -1.75 20.18 -5.46
N GLY A 66 -2.75 20.07 -4.58
CA GLY A 66 -4.14 20.43 -4.89
C GLY A 66 -4.67 21.77 -4.35
N GLU A 67 -3.87 22.61 -3.70
CA GLU A 67 -4.38 23.79 -2.95
C GLU A 67 -3.77 25.13 -3.38
N TRP A 68 -3.43 25.29 -4.66
CA TRP A 68 -3.17 26.61 -5.27
C TRP A 68 -4.29 26.96 -6.26
N THR A 69 -5.44 27.37 -5.74
CA THR A 69 -6.45 28.16 -6.46
C THR A 69 -7.13 29.09 -5.46
#